data_AF-A0A939TPF7-F1
#
_entry.id   AF-A0A939TPF7-F1
#
_cell.length_a   1.000
_cell.length_b   1.000
_cell.length_c   1.000
_cell.angle_alpha   90.00
_cell.angle_beta   90.00
_cell.angle_gamma   90.00
#
_symmetry.space_group_name_H-M   'P 1'
#
loop_
_entity.id
_entity.type
_entity.pdbx_description
1 polymer ?
#
loop_
_entity_poly.entity_id
_entity_poly.type
_entity_poly.pdbx_seq_one_letter_code
_entity_poly.pdbx_strand_id
1 'polypeptide(L)'
;MARGQKRNQPLIQQAGQALERFKYEVAQEIAQNPSDPQAQLLQQYLSGQTGGYGGDIPSRVWGAVGGHMVRRMIAAAEQTLISQAQAAVQQSFRQGLQGTLTGTTQTGFPQGQTGTQTQTI
;
A
#
# COMPACT_ATOMS: atom_id res chain seq x y z
N MET A 1 43.60 8.90 -0.88
CA MET A 1 42.20 8.82 -1.40
C MET A 1 41.26 8.57 -0.24
N ALA A 2 40.18 9.35 -0.10
CA ALA A 2 39.30 9.28 1.06
C ALA A 2 38.41 8.01 1.07
N ARG A 3 38.52 7.19 2.12
CA ARG A 3 37.69 5.98 2.32
C ARG A 3 36.31 6.34 2.90
N GLY A 4 35.52 7.07 2.13
CA GLY A 4 34.12 7.37 2.44
C GLY A 4 33.15 6.42 1.73
N GLN A 5 33.19 5.10 2.03
CA GLN A 5 32.19 4.17 1.49
C GLN A 5 30.82 4.38 2.17
N LYS A 6 30.10 5.41 1.72
CA LYS A 6 28.65 5.50 1.89
C LYS A 6 28.04 4.32 1.12
N ARG A 7 27.76 3.23 1.82
CA ARG A 7 27.09 2.07 1.25
C ARG A 7 25.64 2.47 0.98
N ASN A 8 25.34 2.85 -0.26
CA ASN A 8 23.99 3.08 -0.76
C ASN A 8 23.24 1.74 -0.83
N GLN A 9 22.93 1.15 0.33
CA GLN A 9 22.10 -0.04 0.41
C GLN A 9 20.63 0.37 0.36
N PRO A 10 19.79 -0.33 -0.43
CA PRO A 10 18.35 -0.12 -0.38
C PRO A 10 17.82 -0.56 0.99
N LEU A 11 16.89 0.23 1.55
CA LEU A 11 16.28 -0.07 2.85
C LEU A 11 15.54 -1.43 2.84
N ILE A 12 14.99 -1.81 1.69
CA ILE A 12 14.32 -3.10 1.46
C ILE A 12 14.92 -3.72 0.21
N GLN A 13 15.84 -4.66 0.38
CA GLN A 13 16.57 -5.29 -0.73
C GLN A 13 15.66 -6.08 -1.67
N GLN A 14 14.61 -6.69 -1.12
CA GLN A 14 13.60 -7.49 -1.82
C GLN A 14 12.73 -6.64 -2.76
N ALA A 15 12.54 -5.35 -2.45
CA ALA A 15 11.70 -4.46 -3.23
C ALA A 15 12.37 -4.01 -4.56
N GLY A 16 13.67 -4.23 -4.75
CA GLY A 16 14.42 -3.72 -5.91
C GLY A 16 13.80 -4.11 -7.26
N GLN A 17 13.39 -5.37 -7.44
CA GLN A 17 12.76 -5.81 -8.70
C GLN A 17 11.37 -5.20 -8.93
N ALA A 18 10.61 -4.95 -7.87
CA ALA A 18 9.30 -4.30 -7.95
C ALA A 18 9.45 -2.80 -8.27
N LEU A 19 10.41 -2.13 -7.62
CA LEU A 19 10.74 -0.72 -7.89
C LEU A 19 11.27 -0.51 -9.32
N GLU A 20 12.05 -1.44 -9.86
CA GLU A 20 12.49 -1.37 -11.26
C GLU A 20 11.31 -1.47 -12.24
N ARG A 21 10.38 -2.41 -12.05
CA ARG A 21 9.14 -2.51 -12.87
C ARG A 21 8.33 -1.22 -12.78
N PHE A 22 8.09 -0.75 -11.56
CA PHE A 22 7.34 0.45 -11.27
C PHE A 22 7.99 1.72 -11.86
N LYS A 23 9.33 1.79 -11.90
CA LYS A 23 10.07 2.84 -12.61
C LYS A 23 9.75 2.85 -14.11
N TYR A 24 9.68 1.69 -14.76
CA TYR A 24 9.30 1.60 -16.18
C TYR A 24 7.83 1.99 -16.41
N GLU A 25 6.90 1.52 -15.57
CA GLU A 25 5.47 1.88 -15.63
C GLU A 25 5.28 3.40 -15.47
N VAL A 26 5.88 4.00 -14.42
CA VAL A 26 5.81 5.44 -14.17
C VAL A 26 6.49 6.25 -15.28
N ALA A 27 7.64 5.81 -15.80
CA ALA A 27 8.29 6.46 -16.93
C ALA A 27 7.46 6.37 -18.22
N GLN A 28 6.79 5.25 -18.47
CA GLN A 28 5.90 5.06 -19.61
C GLN A 28 4.69 6.00 -19.54
N GLU A 29 4.08 6.14 -18.36
CA GLU A 29 2.97 7.07 -18.17
C GLU A 29 3.40 8.53 -18.26
N ILE A 30 4.56 8.92 -17.70
CA ILE A 30 5.09 10.28 -17.86
C ILE A 30 5.40 10.57 -19.34
N ALA A 31 5.95 9.60 -20.07
CA ALA A 31 6.17 9.72 -21.53
C ALA A 31 4.86 9.90 -22.33
N GLN A 32 3.72 9.44 -21.82
CA GLN A 32 2.39 9.64 -22.41
C GLN A 32 1.71 10.95 -22.00
N ASN A 33 2.17 11.62 -20.93
CA ASN A 33 1.58 12.88 -20.46
C ASN A 33 2.25 14.08 -21.15
N PRO A 34 1.56 14.79 -22.07
CA PRO A 34 2.17 15.85 -22.88
C PRO A 34 2.42 17.17 -22.11
N SER A 35 2.09 17.21 -20.82
CA SER A 35 2.25 18.39 -19.96
C SER A 35 3.71 18.75 -19.67
N ASP A 36 4.63 17.78 -19.73
CA ASP A 36 6.05 17.99 -19.54
C ASP A 36 6.79 17.98 -20.89
N PRO A 37 7.47 19.07 -21.30
CA PRO A 37 8.27 19.13 -22.54
C PRO A 37 9.41 18.10 -22.64
N GLN A 38 9.62 17.29 -21.60
CA GLN A 38 10.70 16.32 -21.46
C GLN A 38 10.22 14.87 -21.50
N ALA A 39 8.91 14.64 -21.63
CA ALA A 39 8.29 13.32 -21.80
C ALA A 39 8.88 12.54 -22.99
N GLN A 40 9.19 13.23 -24.09
CA GLN A 40 9.77 12.64 -25.31
C GLN A 40 11.14 11.96 -25.07
N LEU A 41 11.95 12.48 -24.14
CA LEU A 41 13.28 11.93 -23.82
C LEU A 41 13.18 10.59 -23.07
N LEU A 42 12.14 10.39 -22.25
CA LEU A 42 11.85 9.10 -21.63
C LEU A 42 11.41 8.07 -22.66
N GLN A 43 10.67 8.50 -23.69
CA GLN A 43 10.19 7.62 -24.75
C GLN A 43 11.33 7.06 -25.60
N GLN A 44 12.38 7.87 -25.86
CA GLN A 44 13.62 7.40 -26.49
C GLN A 44 14.31 6.30 -25.66
N TYR A 45 14.42 6.48 -24.35
CA TYR A 45 14.98 5.46 -23.44
C TYR A 45 14.14 4.18 -23.41
N LEU A 46 12.81 4.30 -23.34
CA LEU A 46 11.90 3.15 -23.37
C LEU A 46 11.96 2.36 -24.68
N SER A 47 12.23 3.04 -25.80
CA SER A 47 12.35 2.40 -27.13
C SER A 47 13.61 1.58 -27.34
N GLY A 48 14.57 1.61 -26.40
CA GLY A 48 15.84 0.91 -26.51
C GLY A 48 16.86 1.56 -27.47
N GLN A 49 16.56 2.70 -28.10
CA GLN A 49 17.50 3.39 -29.01
C GLN A 49 18.84 3.76 -28.37
N THR A 50 18.89 3.98 -27.05
CA THR A 50 20.14 4.23 -26.30
C THR A 50 20.80 2.95 -25.75
N GLY A 51 20.39 1.77 -26.20
CA GLY A 51 20.94 0.49 -25.71
C GLY A 51 20.68 0.22 -24.21
N GLY A 52 19.65 0.86 -23.64
CA GLY A 52 19.37 0.84 -22.21
C GLY A 52 20.19 1.85 -21.39
N TYR A 53 21.05 2.66 -22.02
CA TYR A 53 21.77 3.73 -21.34
C TYR A 53 20.81 4.90 -21.02
N GLY A 54 20.76 5.29 -19.75
CA GLY A 54 19.91 6.38 -19.26
C GLY A 54 20.65 7.71 -19.04
N GLY A 55 21.93 7.80 -19.43
CA GLY A 55 22.79 8.96 -19.12
C GLY A 55 22.55 10.19 -20.00
N ASP A 56 22.00 10.01 -21.20
CA ASP A 56 21.63 11.12 -22.10
C ASP A 56 20.34 11.83 -21.65
N ILE A 57 19.58 11.22 -20.73
CA ILE A 57 18.36 11.81 -20.16
C ILE A 57 18.76 12.81 -19.05
N PRO A 58 18.30 14.07 -19.11
CA PRO A 58 18.62 15.06 -18.08
C PRO A 58 18.15 14.64 -16.69
N SER A 59 18.97 14.88 -15.66
CA SER A 59 18.69 14.48 -14.26
C SER A 59 17.36 15.01 -13.72
N ARG A 60 16.85 16.14 -14.23
CA ARG A 60 15.53 16.69 -13.90
C ARG A 60 14.37 15.78 -14.33
N VAL A 61 14.51 15.04 -15.42
CA VAL A 61 13.51 14.10 -15.94
C VAL A 61 13.47 12.86 -15.06
N TRP A 62 14.65 12.29 -14.75
CA TRP A 62 14.78 11.20 -13.77
C TRP A 62 14.28 11.60 -12.37
N GLY A 63 14.51 12.85 -11.97
CA GLY A 63 13.96 13.43 -10.74
C GLY A 63 12.43 13.46 -10.74
N ALA A 64 11.80 13.82 -11.85
CA ALA A 64 10.34 13.76 -12.00
C ALA A 64 9.82 12.32 -11.90
N VAL A 65 10.42 11.35 -12.60
CA VAL A 65 10.08 9.91 -12.48
C VAL A 65 10.17 9.45 -11.02
N GLY A 66 11.24 9.80 -10.31
CA GLY A 66 11.40 9.53 -8.88
C GLY A 66 10.30 10.14 -8.01
N GLY A 67 9.96 11.41 -8.25
CA GLY A 67 8.88 12.11 -7.53
C GLY A 67 7.50 11.49 -7.76
N HIS A 68 7.19 11.08 -8.99
CA HIS A 68 5.94 10.39 -9.32
C HIS A 68 5.85 9.01 -8.68
N MET A 69 6.95 8.23 -8.69
CA MET A 69 7.01 6.95 -7.97
C MET A 69 6.68 7.13 -6.48
N VAL A 70 7.35 8.08 -5.80
CA VAL A 70 7.13 8.34 -4.37
C VAL A 70 5.70 8.82 -4.09
N ARG A 71 5.18 9.78 -4.87
CA ARG A 71 3.81 10.30 -4.70
C ARG A 71 2.75 9.21 -4.82
N ARG A 72 2.92 8.29 -5.79
CA ARG A 72 2.02 7.14 -5.99
C ARG A 72 2.14 6.09 -4.87
N MET A 73 3.35 5.77 -4.41
CA MET A 73 3.53 4.85 -3.27
C MET A 73 2.88 5.40 -1.99
N ILE A 74 2.98 6.70 -1.74
CA ILE A 74 2.30 7.36 -0.62
C ILE A 74 0.78 7.26 -0.80
N ALA A 75 0.23 7.63 -1.96
CA ALA A 75 -1.21 7.54 -2.22
C ALA A 75 -1.77 6.11 -2.08
N ALA A 76 -1.02 5.09 -2.53
CA ALA A 76 -1.40 3.68 -2.36
C ALA A 76 -1.35 3.23 -0.89
N ALA A 77 -0.35 3.70 -0.12
CA ALA A 77 -0.26 3.45 1.31
C ALA A 77 -1.41 4.12 2.09
N GLU A 78 -1.73 5.37 1.76
CA GLU A 78 -2.87 6.10 2.33
C GLU A 78 -4.20 5.37 2.05
N GLN A 79 -4.45 4.94 0.81
CA GLN A 79 -5.63 4.14 0.47
C GLN A 79 -5.70 2.82 1.23
N THR A 80 -4.56 2.14 1.41
CA THR A 80 -4.48 0.89 2.19
C THR A 80 -4.79 1.13 3.67
N LEU A 81 -4.24 2.20 4.26
CA LEU A 81 -4.50 2.59 5.64
C LEU A 81 -5.96 3.00 5.86
N ILE A 82 -6.54 3.76 4.92
CA ILE A 82 -7.97 4.13 4.95
C ILE A 82 -8.86 2.87 4.87
N SER A 83 -8.54 1.92 3.99
CA SER A 83 -9.27 0.65 3.86
C SER A 83 -9.23 -0.17 5.16
N GLN A 84 -8.05 -0.28 5.80
CA GLN A 84 -7.91 -0.95 7.10
C GLN A 84 -8.69 -0.23 8.22
N ALA A 85 -8.61 1.11 8.26
CA ALA A 85 -9.37 1.91 9.22
C ALA A 85 -10.89 1.77 9.03
N GLN A 86 -11.38 1.78 7.78
CA GLN A 86 -12.78 1.56 7.47
C GLN A 86 -13.26 0.17 7.92
N ALA A 87 -12.48 -0.89 7.71
CA ALA A 87 -12.81 -2.24 8.19
C ALA A 87 -12.93 -2.30 9.72
N ALA A 88 -11.98 -1.70 10.45
CA ALA A 88 -12.00 -1.63 11.92
C ALA A 88 -13.18 -0.79 12.46
N VAL A 89 -13.49 0.34 11.80
CA VAL A 89 -14.64 1.20 12.16
C VAL A 89 -15.97 0.50 11.89
N GLN A 90 -16.12 -0.25 10.79
CA GLN A 90 -17.34 -1.02 10.51
C GLN A 90 -17.56 -2.15 11.53
N GLN A 91 -16.50 -2.84 11.95
CA GLN A 91 -16.58 -3.88 12.98
C GLN A 91 -17.00 -3.30 14.35
N SER A 92 -16.33 -2.23 14.79
CA SER A 92 -16.67 -1.56 16.05
C SER A 92 -18.06 -0.93 16.05
N PHE A 93 -18.48 -0.31 14.95
CA PHE A 93 -19.83 0.25 14.81
C PHE A 93 -20.92 -0.84 14.87
N ARG A 94 -20.74 -1.95 14.14
CA ARG A 94 -21.71 -3.07 14.18
C ARG A 94 -21.81 -3.69 15.57
N GLN A 95 -20.70 -3.82 16.29
CA GLN A 95 -20.70 -4.33 17.65
C GLN A 95 -21.37 -3.36 18.65
N GLY A 96 -21.17 -2.04 18.48
CA GLY A 96 -21.89 -1.02 19.25
C GLY A 96 -23.40 -1.02 19.02
N LEU A 97 -23.84 -1.16 17.77
CA LEU A 97 -25.26 -1.19 17.41
C LEU A 97 -25.96 -2.49 17.86
N GLN A 98 -25.26 -3.63 17.78
CA GLN A 98 -25.76 -4.92 18.30
C GLN A 98 -25.98 -4.85 19.82
N GLY A 99 -25.13 -4.11 20.54
CA GLY A 99 -25.24 -3.92 21.99
C GLY A 99 -26.44 -3.07 22.44
N THR A 100 -27.13 -2.37 21.54
CA THR A 100 -28.26 -1.47 21.88
C THR A 100 -29.65 -2.06 21.61
N LEU A 101 -29.76 -3.27 21.03
CA LEU A 101 -31.03 -3.92 20.68
C LEU A 101 -31.33 -5.21 21.47
N THR A 102 -30.48 -5.59 22.43
CA THR A 102 -30.67 -6.75 23.33
C THR A 102 -30.92 -6.33 24.79
N GLY A 103 -31.49 -5.14 24.99
CA GLY A 103 -31.74 -4.53 26.30
C GLY A 103 -33.22 -4.44 26.71
N THR A 104 -34.04 -5.46 26.44
CA THR A 104 -35.39 -5.75 27.01
C THR A 104 -35.94 -6.96 26.24
N THR A 105 -36.08 -8.18 26.76
CA THR A 105 -36.48 -8.58 28.12
C THR A 105 -36.02 -10.01 28.38
N GLN A 106 -35.11 -10.25 29.35
CA GLN A 106 -35.15 -11.45 30.22
C GLN A 106 -34.20 -11.29 31.41
N THR A 107 -34.58 -10.52 32.43
CA THR A 107 -34.03 -10.70 33.78
C THR A 107 -34.62 -11.98 34.40
N GLY A 108 -34.22 -13.13 33.84
CA GLY A 108 -34.48 -14.44 34.42
C GLY A 108 -33.42 -14.71 35.48
N PHE A 109 -33.85 -14.82 36.74
CA PHE A 109 -32.99 -15.26 37.83
C PHE A 109 -32.34 -16.61 37.47
N PRO A 110 -31.05 -16.85 37.76
CA PRO A 110 -30.51 -18.21 37.77
C PRO A 110 -31.08 -18.95 38.98
N GLN A 111 -32.34 -19.40 38.86
CA GLN A 111 -32.97 -20.28 39.83
C GLN A 111 -32.23 -21.61 39.77
N GLY A 112 -31.53 -21.97 40.84
CA GLY A 112 -30.90 -23.27 40.96
C GLY A 112 -31.96 -24.36 40.88
N GLN A 113 -31.91 -25.18 39.82
CA GLN A 113 -32.60 -26.46 39.77
C GLN A 113 -31.58 -27.59 39.86
N THR A 114 -31.52 -28.15 41.07
CA THR A 114 -30.96 -29.46 41.34
C THR A 114 -31.69 -30.53 40.50
N GLY A 115 -31.02 -31.08 39.49
CA GLY A 115 -31.52 -32.15 38.64
C GLY A 115 -30.75 -33.45 38.84
N THR A 116 -30.97 -34.12 39.97
CA THR A 116 -30.46 -35.49 40.19
C THR A 116 -31.28 -36.49 39.37
N GLN A 117 -30.74 -37.02 38.28
CA GLN A 117 -31.21 -38.29 37.70
C GLN A 117 -30.03 -39.19 37.32
N THR A 118 -29.78 -40.16 38.21
CA THR A 118 -29.06 -41.42 37.98
C THR A 118 -29.99 -42.39 37.23
N GLN A 119 -29.44 -43.43 36.59
CA GLN A 119 -30.16 -44.50 35.84
C GLN A 119 -30.88 -43.99 34.56
N THR A 120 -31.21 -44.81 33.56
CA THR A 120 -30.86 -46.21 33.26
C THR A 120 -30.44 -46.29 31.77
N ILE A 121 -29.74 -47.34 31.32
CA ILE A 121 -29.31 -48.55 32.04
C ILE A 121 -28.02 -48.28 32.82
#